data_AF-A0A1G3IC55-F1
#
_entry.id   AF-A0A1G3IC55-F1
#
_cell.length_a   1.000
_cell.length_b   1.000
_cell.length_c   1.000
_cell.angle_alpha   90.00
_cell.angle_beta   90.00
_cell.angle_gamma   90.00
#
_symmetry.space_group_name_H-M   'P 1'
#
loop_
_entity.id
_entity.type
_entity.pdbx_description
1 polymer ?
#
loop_
_entity_poly.entity_id
_entity_poly.type
_entity_poly.pdbx_seq_one_letter_code
_entity_poly.pdbx_strand_id
1 'polypeptide(L)'
;MLGIIDIIATSVLILPLVYAATVSIQEATAVPSDAPPVDNIVPSVNIQAEADARLNEWQKATFLANMNHELRTPLNAIIGFSEMIKHGYVLDNDYDHTMEYGTHIHNAAIHLLSLIEDLLYLSEGNVEKLERQEGEVSIGAILNSVASATRVSA
;
A
#
# COMPACT_ATOMS: atom_id res chain seq x y z
N MET A 1 28.10 -17.08 11.11
CA MET A 1 27.85 -17.48 12.51
C MET A 1 27.20 -16.36 13.37
N LEU A 2 26.82 -15.20 12.79
CA LEU A 2 26.20 -14.08 13.53
C LEU A 2 24.65 -14.13 13.61
N GLY A 3 23.95 -14.75 12.65
CA GLY A 3 22.48 -14.64 12.56
C GLY A 3 21.65 -15.35 13.63
N ILE A 4 22.15 -16.42 14.25
CA ILE A 4 21.38 -17.15 15.30
C ILE A 4 21.45 -16.41 16.64
N ILE A 5 22.55 -15.73 16.92
CA ILE A 5 22.75 -14.98 18.17
C ILE A 5 21.85 -13.74 18.20
N ASP A 6 21.67 -13.05 17.06
CA ASP A 6 20.76 -11.90 16.96
C ASP A 6 19.27 -12.27 17.13
N ILE A 7 18.85 -13.43 16.60
CA ILE A 7 17.47 -13.91 16.74
C ILE A 7 17.16 -14.26 18.20
N ILE A 8 18.11 -14.89 18.90
CA ILE A 8 17.97 -15.23 20.31
C ILE A 8 17.98 -13.97 21.17
N ALA A 9 18.90 -13.03 20.92
CA ALA A 9 18.98 -11.76 21.65
C ALA A 9 17.69 -10.93 21.51
N THR A 10 17.14 -10.85 20.30
CA THR A 10 15.88 -10.15 20.02
C THR A 10 14.69 -10.82 20.71
N SER A 11 14.63 -12.16 20.70
CA SER A 11 13.55 -12.91 21.33
C SER A 11 13.52 -12.79 22.86
N VAL A 12 14.70 -12.77 23.50
CA VAL A 12 14.83 -12.65 24.97
C VAL A 12 14.52 -11.22 25.45
N LEU A 13 14.84 -10.19 24.66
CA LEU A 13 14.57 -8.78 24.99
C LEU A 13 13.08 -8.40 24.89
N ILE A 14 12.29 -9.07 24.05
CA ILE A 14 10.87 -8.73 23.81
C ILE A 14 9.93 -9.37 24.86
N LEU A 15 10.28 -10.55 25.38
CA LEU A 15 9.51 -11.26 26.41
C LEU A 15 9.09 -10.40 27.64
N PRO A 16 9.99 -9.64 28.29
CA PRO A 16 9.61 -8.80 29.43
C PRO A 16 8.66 -7.65 29.05
N LEU A 17 8.79 -7.11 27.84
CA LEU A 17 7.90 -6.05 27.34
C LEU A 17 6.48 -6.59 27.08
N VAL A 18 6.40 -7.78 26.46
CA VAL A 18 5.12 -8.48 26.23
C VAL A 18 4.48 -8.84 27.57
N TYR A 19 5.26 -9.35 28.52
CA TYR A 19 4.76 -9.69 29.86
C TYR A 19 4.23 -8.46 30.60
N ALA A 20 4.98 -7.36 30.62
CA ALA A 20 4.54 -6.10 31.24
C ALA A 20 3.22 -5.59 30.61
N ALA A 21 3.09 -5.65 29.28
CA ALA A 21 1.86 -5.28 28.59
C ALA A 21 0.67 -6.16 29.00
N THR A 22 0.86 -7.48 29.12
CA THR A 22 -0.22 -8.39 29.55
C THR A 22 -0.66 -8.12 30.99
N VAL A 23 0.27 -7.79 31.90
CA VAL A 23 -0.05 -7.49 33.30
C VAL A 23 -0.83 -6.17 33.42
N SER A 24 -0.42 -5.12 32.69
CA SER A 24 -1.16 -3.84 32.70
C SER A 24 -2.58 -3.95 32.15
N ILE A 25 -2.82 -4.84 31.18
CA ILE A 25 -4.17 -5.11 30.64
C ILE A 25 -5.02 -5.88 31.65
N GLN A 26 -4.41 -6.77 32.44
CA GLN A 26 -5.11 -7.53 33.49
C GLN A 26 -5.56 -6.62 34.64
N GLU A 27 -4.74 -5.65 35.06
CA GLU A 27 -5.13 -4.65 36.07
C GLU A 27 -6.25 -3.73 35.58
N ALA A 28 -6.22 -3.35 34.29
CA ALA A 28 -7.22 -2.44 33.70
C ALA A 28 -8.62 -3.07 33.54
N THR A 29 -8.74 -4.40 33.64
CA THR A 29 -10.02 -5.14 33.48
C THR A 29 -10.59 -5.68 34.80
N ALA A 30 -9.93 -5.41 35.93
CA ALA A 30 -10.47 -5.73 37.25
C ALA A 30 -11.66 -4.81 37.58
N VAL A 31 -12.88 -5.27 37.26
CA VAL A 31 -14.12 -4.57 37.63
C VAL A 31 -14.24 -4.57 39.17
N PRO A 32 -14.28 -3.39 39.83
CA PRO A 32 -14.40 -3.33 41.28
C PRO A 32 -15.74 -3.93 41.73
N SER A 33 -15.66 -4.88 42.68
CA SER A 33 -16.80 -5.67 43.18
C SER A 33 -17.92 -4.87 43.84
N ASP A 34 -17.76 -3.55 44.02
CA ASP A 34 -18.67 -2.67 44.75
C ASP A 34 -19.10 -1.45 43.90
N ALA A 35 -19.11 -1.60 42.57
CA ALA A 35 -19.56 -0.54 41.68
C ALA A 35 -21.08 -0.28 41.86
N PRO A 36 -21.50 0.99 42.01
CA PRO A 36 -22.92 1.33 42.11
C PRO A 36 -23.68 0.86 40.85
N PRO A 37 -25.00 0.58 40.96
CA PRO A 37 -25.79 0.14 39.81
C PRO A 37 -25.67 1.17 38.70
N VAL A 38 -25.23 0.71 37.53
CA VAL A 38 -25.09 1.53 36.33
C VAL A 38 -26.50 1.86 35.85
N ASP A 39 -27.05 2.99 36.33
CA ASP A 39 -28.16 3.63 35.65
C ASP A 39 -27.68 3.94 34.23
N ASN A 40 -28.40 3.38 33.25
CA ASN A 40 -28.11 3.46 31.83
C ASN A 40 -28.15 4.92 31.34
N ILE A 41 -27.10 5.68 31.61
CA ILE A 41 -26.67 6.83 30.83
C ILE A 41 -25.59 6.29 29.91
N VAL A 42 -25.94 5.33 29.05
CA VAL A 42 -25.20 5.20 27.80
C VAL A 42 -25.60 6.47 27.04
N PRO A 43 -24.71 7.47 26.84
CA PRO A 43 -25.02 8.50 25.86
C PRO A 43 -25.42 7.75 24.60
N SER A 44 -26.46 8.19 23.91
CA SER A 44 -26.83 7.66 22.60
C SER A 44 -25.69 7.99 21.63
N VAL A 45 -24.59 7.26 21.76
CA VAL A 45 -23.43 7.27 20.88
C VAL A 45 -24.00 6.87 19.54
N ASN A 46 -23.81 7.73 18.55
CA ASN A 46 -24.25 7.47 17.19
C ASN A 46 -23.36 6.34 16.63
N ILE A 47 -23.70 5.09 16.98
CA ILE A 47 -22.94 3.88 16.64
C ILE A 47 -22.69 3.82 15.13
N GLN A 48 -23.62 4.35 14.33
CA GLN A 48 -23.49 4.42 12.88
C GLN A 48 -22.38 5.38 12.44
N ALA A 49 -22.35 6.61 12.96
CA ALA A 49 -21.31 7.59 12.60
C ALA A 49 -19.91 7.16 13.06
N GLU A 50 -19.79 6.51 14.22
CA GLU A 50 -18.50 5.95 14.67
C GLU A 50 -18.08 4.73 13.87
N ALA A 51 -19.02 3.87 13.46
CA ALA A 51 -18.72 2.76 12.56
C ALA A 51 -18.24 3.25 11.18
N ASP A 52 -18.90 4.27 10.63
CA ASP A 52 -18.52 4.88 9.35
C ASP A 52 -17.15 5.58 9.44
N ALA A 53 -16.86 6.27 10.55
CA ALA A 53 -15.56 6.89 10.79
C ALA A 53 -14.44 5.84 10.89
N ARG A 54 -14.65 4.74 11.64
CA ARG A 54 -13.68 3.64 11.76
C ARG A 54 -13.45 2.92 10.44
N LEU A 55 -14.50 2.72 9.64
CA LEU A 55 -14.37 2.13 8.31
C LEU A 55 -13.51 3.01 7.39
N ASN A 56 -13.75 4.33 7.39
CA ASN A 56 -12.95 5.28 6.62
C ASN A 56 -11.48 5.31 7.06
N GLU A 57 -11.21 5.32 8.36
CA GLU A 57 -9.84 5.28 8.89
C GLU A 57 -9.12 3.98 8.51
N TRP A 58 -9.82 2.84 8.62
CA TRP A 58 -9.29 1.54 8.23
C TRP A 58 -9.00 1.47 6.73
N GLN A 59 -9.92 1.94 5.88
CA GLN A 59 -9.72 2.01 4.43
C GLN A 59 -8.51 2.87 4.06
N LYS A 60 -8.35 4.04 4.70
CA LYS A 60 -7.16 4.88 4.52
C LYS A 60 -5.88 4.16 4.93
N ALA A 61 -5.88 3.49 6.08
CA ALA A 61 -4.71 2.77 6.57
C ALA A 61 -4.31 1.60 5.65
N THR A 62 -5.29 0.80 5.21
CA THR A 62 -5.06 -0.31 4.28
C THR A 62 -4.59 0.18 2.92
N PHE A 63 -5.17 1.25 2.39
CA PHE A 63 -4.72 1.85 1.12
C PHE A 63 -3.28 2.34 1.23
N LEU A 64 -2.92 3.09 2.27
CA LEU A 64 -1.56 3.59 2.47
C LEU A 64 -0.53 2.45 2.63
N ALA A 65 -0.90 1.37 3.33
CA ALA A 65 -0.04 0.20 3.45
C ALA A 65 0.21 -0.48 2.10
N ASN A 66 -0.84 -0.66 1.29
CA ASN A 66 -0.74 -1.25 -0.05
C ASN A 66 0.07 -0.35 -0.99
N MET A 67 -0.19 0.96 -0.99
CA MET A 67 0.55 1.94 -1.78
C MET A 67 2.04 1.95 -1.46
N ASN A 68 2.45 1.80 -0.20
CA ASN A 68 3.88 1.76 0.14
C ASN A 68 4.61 0.60 -0.55
N HIS A 69 3.98 -0.57 -0.61
CA HIS A 69 4.52 -1.71 -1.34
C HIS A 69 4.48 -1.52 -2.85
N GLU A 70 3.42 -0.93 -3.36
CA GLU A 70 3.26 -0.66 -4.79
C GLU A 70 4.20 0.43 -5.29
N LEU A 71 4.50 1.47 -4.50
CA LEU A 71 5.45 2.54 -4.81
C LEU A 71 6.91 2.04 -4.87
N ARG A 72 7.26 1.08 -4.03
CA ARG A 72 8.63 0.50 -3.99
C ARG A 72 9.00 -0.17 -5.30
N THR A 73 8.05 -0.85 -5.95
CA THR A 73 8.30 -1.62 -7.17
C THR A 73 8.75 -0.74 -8.36
N PRO A 74 8.00 0.29 -8.80
CA PRO A 74 8.43 1.16 -9.88
C PRO A 74 9.66 2.00 -9.49
N LEU A 75 9.78 2.43 -8.23
CA LEU A 75 10.98 3.16 -7.79
C LEU A 75 12.24 2.28 -7.89
N ASN A 76 12.17 1.03 -7.45
CA ASN A 76 13.28 0.09 -7.56
C ASN A 76 13.61 -0.24 -9.01
N ALA A 77 12.61 -0.30 -9.90
CA ALA A 77 12.86 -0.46 -11.33
C ALA A 77 13.62 0.75 -11.91
N ILE A 78 13.19 1.98 -11.62
CA ILE A 78 13.87 3.20 -12.05
C ILE A 78 15.33 3.20 -11.58
N ILE A 79 15.56 2.95 -10.28
CA ILE A 79 16.92 2.91 -9.71
C ILE A 79 17.73 1.81 -10.38
N GLY A 80 17.22 0.58 -10.43
CA GLY A 80 17.93 -0.58 -10.98
C GLY A 80 18.33 -0.41 -12.44
N PHE A 81 17.40 -0.04 -13.32
CA PHE A 81 17.71 0.20 -14.74
C PHE A 81 18.64 1.41 -14.91
N SER A 82 18.47 2.48 -14.13
CA SER A 82 19.39 3.63 -14.18
C SER A 82 20.81 3.29 -13.72
N GLU A 83 20.94 2.42 -12.72
CA GLU A 83 22.23 1.89 -12.24
C GLU A 83 22.88 0.98 -13.28
N MET A 84 22.09 0.17 -14.00
CA MET A 84 22.62 -0.66 -15.08
C MET A 84 23.25 0.18 -16.19
N ILE A 85 22.59 1.28 -16.58
CA ILE A 85 23.13 2.25 -17.55
C ILE A 85 24.38 2.94 -16.97
N LYS A 86 24.28 3.48 -15.75
CA LYS A 86 25.35 4.27 -15.11
C LYS A 86 26.66 3.50 -14.94
N HIS A 87 26.59 2.21 -14.62
CA HIS A 87 27.77 1.38 -14.38
C HIS A 87 28.30 0.71 -15.66
N GLY A 88 27.74 1.02 -16.84
CA GLY A 88 28.21 0.46 -18.10
C GLY A 88 27.96 -1.05 -18.22
N TYR A 89 26.90 -1.56 -17.59
CA TYR A 89 26.43 -2.93 -17.85
C TYR A 89 25.88 -3.10 -19.27
N VAL A 90 25.67 -1.98 -19.97
CA VAL A 90 25.46 -1.92 -21.41
C VAL A 90 26.83 -1.79 -22.07
N LEU A 91 27.19 -2.74 -22.94
CA LEU A 91 28.45 -2.73 -23.68
C LEU A 91 28.55 -1.47 -24.55
N ASP A 92 29.77 -0.95 -24.76
CA ASP A 92 30.00 0.16 -25.69
C ASP A 92 29.42 -0.20 -27.09
N ASN A 93 28.45 0.60 -27.55
CA ASN A 93 27.65 0.45 -28.79
C ASN A 93 26.41 -0.45 -28.74
N ASP A 94 25.92 -0.85 -27.58
CA ASP A 94 24.65 -1.57 -27.46
C ASP A 94 23.46 -0.60 -27.31
N TYR A 95 23.14 0.04 -28.43
CA TYR A 95 22.06 1.04 -28.54
C TYR A 95 20.69 0.45 -28.19
N ASP A 96 20.44 -0.80 -28.58
CA ASP A 96 19.15 -1.46 -28.41
C ASP A 96 18.85 -1.72 -26.91
N HIS A 97 19.81 -2.24 -26.14
CA HIS A 97 19.63 -2.42 -24.69
C HIS A 97 19.55 -1.09 -23.94
N THR A 98 20.28 -0.06 -24.40
CA THR A 98 20.14 1.29 -23.82
C THR A 98 18.72 1.83 -23.98
N MET A 99 18.13 1.66 -25.17
CA MET A 99 16.74 2.07 -25.44
C MET A 99 15.72 1.23 -24.67
N GLU A 100 15.95 -0.06 -24.51
CA GLU A 100 15.12 -0.95 -23.70
C GLU A 100 15.11 -0.52 -22.22
N TYR A 101 16.28 -0.26 -21.62
CA TYR A 101 16.38 0.23 -20.24
C TYR A 101 15.74 1.61 -20.08
N GLY A 102 15.92 2.51 -21.05
CA GLY A 102 15.22 3.80 -21.08
C GLY A 102 13.70 3.64 -21.09
N THR A 103 13.20 2.67 -21.86
CA THR A 103 11.77 2.33 -21.92
C THR A 103 11.26 1.80 -20.58
N HIS A 104 12.02 0.91 -19.92
CA HIS A 104 11.65 0.40 -18.60
C HIS A 104 11.62 1.50 -17.53
N ILE A 105 12.62 2.39 -17.51
CA ILE A 105 12.65 3.55 -16.60
C ILE A 105 11.44 4.43 -16.84
N HIS A 106 11.12 4.75 -18.10
CA HIS A 106 9.99 5.60 -18.45
C HIS A 106 8.66 5.01 -18.01
N ASN A 107 8.42 3.72 -18.29
CA ASN A 107 7.19 3.04 -17.91
C ASN A 107 7.04 2.96 -16.38
N ALA A 108 8.13 2.70 -15.66
CA ALA A 108 8.13 2.70 -14.21
C ALA A 108 7.85 4.10 -13.63
N ALA A 109 8.38 5.17 -14.24
CA ALA A 109 8.09 6.55 -13.84
C ALA A 109 6.62 6.94 -14.07
N ILE A 110 6.03 6.54 -15.20
CA ILE A 110 4.59 6.74 -15.45
C ILE A 110 3.75 6.00 -14.41
N HIS A 111 4.08 4.75 -14.11
CA HIS A 111 3.35 3.98 -13.10
C HIS A 111 3.45 4.64 -11.71
N LEU A 112 4.66 5.09 -11.33
CA LEU A 112 4.88 5.80 -10.08
C LEU A 112 4.05 7.09 -10.00
N LEU A 113 3.95 7.84 -11.10
CA LEU A 113 3.15 9.06 -11.17
C LEU A 113 1.67 8.76 -10.90
N SER A 114 1.10 7.72 -11.53
CA SER A 114 -0.28 7.29 -11.28
C SER A 114 -0.54 6.95 -9.81
N LEU A 115 0.40 6.27 -9.14
CA LEU A 115 0.26 5.94 -7.71
C LEU A 115 0.31 7.20 -6.82
N ILE A 116 1.09 8.21 -7.21
CA ILE A 116 1.11 9.50 -6.51
C ILE A 116 -0.20 10.24 -6.72
N GLU A 117 -0.75 10.23 -7.93
CA GLU A 117 -2.07 10.81 -8.23
C GLU A 117 -3.16 10.14 -7.39
N ASP A 118 -3.19 8.81 -7.32
CA ASP A 118 -4.13 8.05 -6.48
C ASP A 118 -4.02 8.42 -4.99
N LEU A 119 -2.79 8.64 -4.50
CA LEU A 119 -2.55 9.09 -3.13
C LEU A 119 -3.07 10.51 -2.89
N LEU A 120 -2.86 11.42 -3.85
CA LEU A 120 -3.37 12.79 -3.78
C LEU A 120 -4.90 12.81 -3.77
N TYR A 121 -5.55 11.98 -4.61
CA TYR A 121 -7.01 11.83 -4.60
C TYR A 121 -7.55 11.41 -3.24
N LEU A 122 -6.90 10.44 -2.57
CA LEU A 122 -7.32 10.02 -1.23
C LEU A 122 -7.07 11.11 -0.17
N SER A 123 -5.96 11.86 -0.29
CA SER A 123 -5.58 12.89 0.67
C SER A 123 -6.51 14.11 0.63
N GLU A 124 -7.00 14.48 -0.55
CA GLU A 124 -7.89 15.62 -0.73
C GLU A 124 -9.35 15.30 -0.35
N GLY A 125 -9.70 14.02 -0.14
CA GLY A 125 -11.08 13.61 0.14
C GLY A 125 -12.03 13.84 -1.04
N ASN A 126 -11.48 14.09 -2.23
CA ASN A 126 -12.22 14.38 -3.44
C ASN A 126 -12.86 13.09 -3.97
N VAL A 127 -14.09 12.82 -3.53
CA VAL A 127 -15.07 11.96 -4.20
C VAL A 127 -15.56 12.62 -5.51
N GLU A 128 -15.10 13.82 -5.82
CA GLU A 128 -15.55 14.56 -6.98
C GLU A 128 -14.87 14.06 -8.26
N LYS A 129 -15.69 13.33 -9.04
CA LYS A 129 -15.55 13.00 -10.46
C LYS A 129 -14.56 11.89 -10.82
N LEU A 130 -15.04 10.65 -10.65
CA LEU A 130 -15.19 9.85 -11.86
C LEU A 130 -16.22 10.57 -12.74
N GLU A 131 -15.78 11.49 -13.60
CA GLU A 131 -16.62 11.89 -14.73
C GLU A 131 -16.88 10.63 -15.53
N ARG A 132 -18.03 10.00 -15.26
CA ARG A 132 -18.54 8.90 -16.05
C ARG A 132 -18.73 9.45 -17.46
N GLN A 133 -17.73 9.26 -18.31
CA GLN A 133 -17.83 9.53 -19.74
C GLN A 133 -18.75 8.46 -20.32
N GLU A 134 -20.07 8.72 -20.26
CA GLU A 134 -21.05 7.94 -21.01
C GLU A 134 -20.89 8.30 -22.49
N GLY A 135 -20.25 7.41 -23.24
CA GLY A 135 -20.13 7.47 -24.69
C GLY A 135 -20.47 6.11 -25.30
N GLU A 136 -20.85 6.08 -26.58
CA GLU A 136 -21.00 4.80 -27.27
C GLU A 136 -19.65 4.08 -27.33
N VAL A 137 -19.58 2.92 -26.66
CA VAL A 137 -18.39 2.09 -26.64
C VAL A 137 -18.59 0.91 -27.58
N SER A 138 -17.74 0.79 -28.60
CA SER A 138 -17.73 -0.38 -29.47
C SER A 138 -17.07 -1.57 -28.76
N ILE A 139 -17.90 -2.53 -28.35
CA ILE A 139 -17.44 -3.79 -27.75
C ILE A 139 -16.47 -4.51 -28.68
N GLY A 140 -16.71 -4.46 -29.99
CA GLY A 140 -15.82 -5.06 -31.00
C GLY A 140 -14.42 -4.42 -31.01
N ALA A 141 -14.33 -3.10 -30.81
CA ALA A 141 -13.04 -2.41 -30.75
C ALA A 141 -12.25 -2.80 -29.49
N ILE A 142 -12.93 -2.94 -28.35
CA ILE A 142 -12.29 -3.41 -27.09
C ILE A 142 -11.79 -4.84 -27.25
N LEU A 143 -12.61 -5.74 -27.78
CA LEU A 143 -12.22 -7.13 -28.00
C LEU A 143 -11.02 -7.23 -28.94
N ASN A 144 -10.97 -6.44 -30.01
CA ASN A 144 -9.81 -6.40 -30.91
C ASN A 144 -8.57 -5.86 -30.22
N SER A 145 -8.68 -4.82 -29.38
CA SER A 145 -7.56 -4.25 -28.64
C SER A 145 -6.97 -5.26 -27.64
N VAL A 146 -7.83 -6.00 -26.94
CA VAL A 146 -7.40 -7.05 -26.01
C VAL A 146 -6.82 -8.26 -26.76
N ALA A 147 -7.43 -8.66 -27.88
CA ALA A 147 -6.95 -9.77 -28.70
C ALA A 147 -5.61 -9.44 -29.39
N SER A 148 -5.37 -8.19 -29.78
CA SER A 148 -4.08 -7.76 -30.32
C SER A 148 -3.02 -7.67 -29.22
N ALA A 149 -3.36 -7.15 -28.04
CA ALA A 149 -2.43 -7.07 -26.91
C ALA A 149 -1.99 -8.44 -26.36
N THR A 150 -2.82 -9.48 -26.52
CA THR A 150 -2.54 -10.85 -26.02
C THR A 150 -1.93 -11.77 -27.07
N ARG A 151 -1.87 -11.35 -28.34
CA ARG A 151 -1.16 -12.10 -29.38
C ARG A 151 0.33 -11.82 -29.28
N VAL A 152 1.06 -12.79 -28.74
CA VAL A 152 2.52 -12.87 -28.88
C VAL A 152 2.82 -13.01 -30.37
N SER A 153 3.58 -12.06 -30.92
CA SER A 153 4.22 -12.20 -32.22
C SER A 153 5.16 -13.40 -32.16
N ALA A 154 4.76 -14.49 -32.81
CA ALA A 154 5.62 -15.64 -33.07
C ALA A 154 6.53 -15.36 -34.26
#